data_AF-A0A0B3WSX3-F1
#
_entry.id   AF-A0A0B3WSX3-F1
#
_cell.length_a   1.000
_cell.length_b   1.000
_cell.length_c   1.000
_cell.angle_alpha   90.00
_cell.angle_beta   90.00
_cell.angle_gamma   90.00
#
_symmetry.space_group_name_H-M   'P 1'
#
loop_
_entity.id
_entity.type
_entity.pdbx_description
1 polymer ?
#
loop_
_entity_poly.entity_id
_entity_poly.type
_entity_poly.pdbx_seq_one_letter_code
_entity_poly.pdbx_strand_id
1 'polypeptide(L)'
;MIDDFICDFYGPAIENIDSYLIEFESKKFIRLLHSQFGNIIMPEVVLNDESYEEKELDILYSVLKKFDKFTSAQISEYSHNESLWSEDHIKEVIDIERAEELKNI
;
A
#
# COMPACT_ATOMS: atom_id res chain seq x y z
N MET A 1 3.02 -17.53 -1.95
CA MET A 1 4.25 -16.76 -1.66
C MET A 1 3.86 -15.73 -0.63
N ILE A 2 4.70 -15.46 0.37
CA ILE A 2 4.45 -14.35 1.28
C ILE A 2 4.91 -13.11 0.53
N ASP A 3 3.99 -12.20 0.26
CA ASP A 3 4.31 -10.94 -0.41
C ASP A 3 4.84 -9.97 0.64
N ASP A 4 6.15 -10.07 0.89
CA ASP A 4 6.83 -9.19 1.82
C ASP A 4 6.95 -7.77 1.24
N PHE A 5 6.73 -6.77 2.08
CA PHE A 5 7.02 -5.39 1.73
C PHE A 5 8.52 -5.15 1.89
N ILE A 6 9.10 -4.44 0.93
CA ILE A 6 10.49 -3.98 0.97
C ILE A 6 10.54 -2.47 1.24
N CYS A 7 11.64 -2.00 1.81
CA CYS A 7 11.95 -0.58 1.88
C CYS A 7 12.37 -0.09 0.48
N ASP A 8 11.53 0.69 -0.21
CA ASP A 8 11.88 1.28 -1.51
C ASP A 8 11.97 2.80 -1.41
N PHE A 9 12.57 3.47 -2.39
CA PHE A 9 12.92 4.90 -2.31
C PHE A 9 11.77 5.85 -1.96
N TYR A 10 10.52 5.47 -2.24
CA TYR A 10 9.34 6.28 -1.96
C TYR A 10 8.46 5.74 -0.82
N GLY A 11 8.92 4.71 -0.11
CA GLY A 11 8.18 4.05 0.95
C GLY A 11 8.15 2.52 0.81
N PRO A 12 7.41 1.84 1.70
CA PRO A 12 7.16 0.41 1.60
C PRO A 12 6.53 0.03 0.25
N ALA A 13 7.12 -0.95 -0.44
CA ALA A 13 6.62 -1.42 -1.74
C ALA A 13 6.63 -2.96 -1.82
N ILE A 14 5.78 -3.53 -2.67
CA ILE A 14 5.88 -4.94 -3.05
C ILE A 14 6.85 -5.01 -4.22
N GLU A 15 7.94 -5.79 -4.09
CA GLU A 15 9.02 -5.83 -5.08
C GLU A 15 8.53 -6.12 -6.52
N ASN A 16 7.53 -6.99 -6.64
CA ASN A 16 6.98 -7.44 -7.93
C ASN A 16 5.58 -6.86 -8.22
N ILE A 17 5.25 -5.67 -7.69
CA ILE A 17 3.92 -5.05 -7.84
C ILE A 17 3.45 -4.96 -9.30
N ASP A 18 4.34 -4.67 -10.24
CA ASP A 18 3.99 -4.57 -11.67
C ASP A 18 3.44 -5.89 -12.22
N SER A 19 3.97 -7.04 -11.77
CA SER A 19 3.48 -8.35 -12.19
C SER A 19 2.04 -8.59 -11.70
N TYR A 20 1.74 -8.18 -10.47
CA TYR A 20 0.39 -8.25 -9.92
C TYR A 20 -0.59 -7.34 -10.66
N LEU A 21 -0.16 -6.11 -11.00
CA LEU A 21 -0.99 -5.17 -11.76
C LEU A 21 -1.32 -5.69 -13.16
N ILE A 22 -0.33 -6.28 -13.86
CA ILE A 22 -0.55 -6.91 -15.16
C ILE A 22 -1.52 -8.08 -15.05
N GLU A 23 -1.38 -8.92 -14.02
CA GLU A 23 -2.29 -10.04 -13.80
C GLU A 23 -3.73 -9.55 -13.55
N PHE A 24 -3.92 -8.55 -12.69
CA PHE A 24 -5.24 -7.99 -12.39
C PHE A 24 -5.88 -7.30 -13.59
N GLU A 25 -5.09 -6.60 -14.41
CA GLU A 25 -5.59 -6.03 -15.66
C GLU A 25 -6.01 -7.13 -16.65
N SER A 26 -5.21 -8.21 -16.79
CA SER A 26 -5.54 -9.34 -17.67
C SER A 26 -6.83 -10.05 -17.26
N LYS A 27 -7.13 -10.08 -15.95
CA LYS A 27 -8.34 -10.64 -15.36
C LYS A 27 -9.53 -9.65 -15.35
N LYS A 28 -9.33 -8.43 -15.87
CA LYS A 28 -10.34 -7.35 -15.91
C LYS A 28 -10.85 -6.91 -14.54
N PHE A 29 -10.02 -7.04 -13.50
CA PHE A 29 -10.33 -6.46 -12.20
C PHE A 29 -10.05 -4.95 -12.16
N ILE A 30 -9.00 -4.55 -12.88
CA ILE A 30 -8.57 -3.15 -13.00
C ILE A 30 -8.30 -2.81 -14.46
N ARG A 31 -8.16 -1.53 -14.71
CA ARG A 31 -7.59 -0.95 -15.93
C ARG A 31 -6.44 -0.02 -15.54
N LEU A 32 -5.30 -0.15 -16.22
CA LEU A 32 -4.17 0.74 -16.04
C LEU A 32 -4.24 1.88 -17.06
N LEU A 33 -4.22 3.12 -16.58
CA LEU A 33 -4.10 4.32 -17.42
C LEU A 33 -2.71 4.90 -17.25
N HIS A 34 -1.92 4.87 -18.31
CA HIS A 34 -0.59 5.47 -18.33
C HIS A 34 -0.68 6.99 -18.40
N SER A 35 -0.03 7.68 -17.46
CA SER A 35 0.11 9.12 -17.42
C SER A 35 1.59 9.52 -17.34
N GLN A 36 1.88 10.81 -17.50
CA GLN A 36 3.24 11.35 -17.28
C GLN A 36 3.74 11.18 -15.83
N PHE A 37 2.84 10.85 -14.89
CA PHE A 37 3.13 10.65 -13.47
C PHE A 37 3.13 9.16 -13.06
N GLY A 38 3.00 8.24 -14.03
CA GLY A 38 2.92 6.80 -13.77
C GLY A 38 1.53 6.21 -14.09
N ASN A 39 1.25 5.05 -13.51
CA ASN A 39 0.05 4.26 -13.78
C ASN A 39 -1.08 4.66 -12.82
N ILE A 40 -2.21 5.08 -13.36
CA ILE A 40 -3.45 5.24 -12.60
C ILE A 40 -4.20 3.91 -12.65
N ILE A 41 -4.50 3.35 -11.48
CA ILE A 41 -5.23 2.09 -11.34
C ILE A 41 -6.72 2.43 -11.23
N MET A 42 -7.51 2.05 -12.22
CA MET A 42 -8.96 2.21 -12.22
C MET A 42 -9.65 0.87 -11.94
N PRO A 43 -10.58 0.78 -10.98
CA PRO A 43 -11.35 -0.45 -10.78
C PRO A 43 -12.33 -0.67 -11.94
N GLU A 44 -12.38 -1.90 -12.46
CA GLU A 44 -13.36 -2.33 -13.49
C GLU A 44 -14.44 -3.26 -12.90
N VAL A 45 -14.27 -3.66 -11.65
CA VAL A 45 -15.25 -4.44 -10.89
C VAL A 45 -15.78 -3.64 -9.71
N VAL A 46 -17.09 -3.74 -9.49
CA VAL A 46 -17.73 -3.27 -8.26
C VAL A 46 -17.71 -4.45 -7.30
N LEU A 47 -17.03 -4.28 -6.16
CA LEU A 47 -17.09 -5.27 -5.09
C LEU A 47 -18.48 -5.22 -4.44
N ASN A 48 -18.99 -6.37 -4.00
CA ASN A 48 -20.25 -6.39 -3.26
C ASN A 48 -20.02 -5.78 -1.86
N ASP A 49 -20.99 -5.04 -1.32
CA ASP A 49 -20.88 -4.43 0.01
C ASP A 49 -20.67 -5.47 1.13
N GLU A 50 -21.08 -6.72 0.90
CA GLU A 50 -20.86 -7.87 1.80
C GLU A 50 -19.48 -8.54 1.64
N SER A 51 -18.58 -7.99 0.82
CA SER A 51 -17.26 -8.61 0.55
C SER A 51 -16.24 -8.40 1.68
N TYR A 52 -16.57 -7.55 2.65
CA TYR A 52 -15.70 -7.22 3.78
C TYR A 52 -16.41 -7.50 5.09
N GLU A 53 -15.66 -8.02 6.07
CA GLU A 53 -16.14 -8.07 7.44
C GLU A 53 -16.24 -6.65 8.03
N GLU A 54 -17.13 -6.45 9.00
CA GLU A 54 -17.32 -5.15 9.66
C GLU A 54 -16.00 -4.57 10.21
N LYS A 55 -15.15 -5.44 10.78
CA LYS A 55 -13.82 -5.08 11.28
C LYS A 55 -12.87 -4.60 10.17
N GLU A 56 -12.95 -5.18 8.98
CA GLU A 56 -12.12 -4.76 7.85
C GLU A 56 -12.58 -3.41 7.32
N LEU A 57 -13.90 -3.18 7.23
CA LEU A 57 -14.46 -1.89 6.88
C LEU A 57 -14.05 -0.80 7.87
N ASP A 58 -14.09 -1.07 9.17
CA ASP A 58 -13.65 -0.13 10.21
C ASP A 58 -12.19 0.29 10.02
N ILE A 59 -11.32 -0.66 9.69
CA ILE A 59 -9.91 -0.38 9.39
C ILE A 59 -9.79 0.50 8.15
N LEU A 60 -10.47 0.14 7.06
CA LEU A 60 -10.45 0.92 5.82
C LEU A 60 -10.95 2.35 6.03
N TYR A 61 -12.05 2.54 6.76
CA TYR A 61 -12.57 3.87 7.11
C TYR A 61 -11.62 4.66 8.00
N SER A 62 -10.94 4.01 8.95
CA SER A 62 -9.93 4.64 9.80
C SER A 62 -8.75 5.17 8.97
N VAL A 63 -8.25 4.36 8.04
CA VAL A 63 -7.17 4.74 7.10
C VAL A 63 -7.63 5.88 6.20
N LEU A 64 -8.80 5.76 5.58
CA LEU A 64 -9.40 6.83 4.76
C LEU A 64 -9.48 8.14 5.53
N LYS A 65 -10.05 8.12 6.74
CA LYS A 65 -10.19 9.32 7.57
C LYS A 65 -8.85 9.94 7.95
N LYS A 66 -7.82 9.13 8.18
CA LYS A 66 -6.47 9.60 8.51
C LYS A 66 -5.82 10.32 7.33
N PHE A 67 -5.96 9.78 6.12
CA PHE A 67 -5.24 10.27 4.93
C PHE A 67 -6.09 11.10 3.96
N ASP A 68 -7.38 11.31 4.22
CA ASP A 68 -8.33 12.06 3.37
C ASP A 68 -7.82 13.44 2.92
N LYS A 69 -7.02 14.09 3.76
CA LYS A 69 -6.48 15.44 3.52
C LYS A 69 -4.99 15.47 3.21
N PHE A 70 -4.35 14.31 3.11
CA PHE A 70 -2.93 14.23 2.85
C PHE A 70 -2.67 14.35 1.34
N THR A 71 -1.75 15.23 0.98
CA THR A 71 -1.14 15.22 -0.35
C THR A 71 -0.14 14.07 -0.47
N SER A 72 0.18 13.63 -1.69
CA SER A 72 1.18 12.57 -1.92
C SER A 72 2.53 12.88 -1.27
N ALA A 73 2.95 14.15 -1.23
CA ALA A 73 4.17 14.57 -0.54
C ALA A 73 4.08 14.36 0.98
N GLN A 74 2.95 14.67 1.60
CA GLN A 74 2.72 14.45 3.03
C GLN A 74 2.63 12.97 3.38
N ILE A 75 2.07 12.13 2.50
CA ILE A 75 2.05 10.67 2.68
C ILE A 75 3.48 10.13 2.66
N SER A 76 4.30 10.58 1.70
CA SER A 76 5.72 10.22 1.64
C SER A 76 6.45 10.64 2.91
N GLU A 77 6.33 11.90 3.33
CA GLU A 77 6.96 12.37 4.57
C GLU A 77 6.49 11.57 5.80
N TYR A 78 5.20 11.24 5.88
CA TYR A 78 4.65 10.41 6.94
C TYR A 78 5.30 9.03 6.98
N SER A 79 5.48 8.36 5.84
CA SER A 79 6.09 7.02 5.81
C SER A 79 7.55 7.02 6.25
N HIS A 80 8.29 8.10 5.98
CA HIS A 80 9.69 8.22 6.40
C HIS A 80 9.86 8.46 7.91
N ASN A 81 8.78 8.83 8.61
CA ASN A 81 8.77 9.01 10.07
C ASN A 81 8.31 7.75 10.83
N GLU A 82 7.91 6.69 10.14
CA GLU A 82 7.50 5.44 10.77
C GLU A 82 8.71 4.71 11.38
N SER A 83 8.55 4.09 12.54
CA SER A 83 9.66 3.48 13.29
C SER A 83 10.34 2.31 12.58
N LEU A 84 9.66 1.71 11.60
CA LEU A 84 10.18 0.62 10.77
C LEU A 84 10.85 1.12 9.48
N TRP A 85 10.84 2.43 9.21
CA TRP A 85 11.50 3.00 8.05
C TRP A 85 13.01 3.16 8.28
N SER A 86 13.83 2.79 7.30
CA SER A 86 15.28 3.02 7.31
C SER A 86 15.83 3.27 5.91
N GLU A 87 16.41 4.44 5.69
CA GLU A 87 17.06 4.81 4.42
C GLU A 87 18.34 4.02 4.14
N ASP A 88 18.93 3.38 5.17
CA ASP A 88 20.15 2.57 5.04
C ASP A 88 19.87 1.14 4.52
N HIS A 89 18.60 0.73 4.44
CA HIS A 89 18.16 -0.64 4.15
C HIS A 89 17.27 -0.74 2.89
N ILE A 90 17.56 0.07 1.87
CA ILE A 90 16.80 0.05 0.61
C ILE A 90 16.89 -1.34 -0.05
N LYS A 91 15.73 -1.82 -0.50
CA LYS A 91 15.41 -3.16 -1.02
C LYS A 91 15.45 -4.29 0.01
N GLU A 92 15.66 -4.01 1.29
CA GLU A 92 15.51 -5.02 2.34
C GLU A 92 14.04 -5.19 2.74
N VAL A 93 13.68 -6.39 3.19
CA VAL A 93 12.33 -6.72 3.67
C VAL A 93 12.04 -5.98 4.98
N ILE A 94 10.85 -5.40 5.06
CA ILE A 94 10.34 -4.76 6.26
C ILE A 94 9.83 -5.86 7.21
N ASP A 95 10.42 -5.92 8.40
CA ASP A 95 10.00 -6.84 9.46
C ASP A 95 8.68 -6.35 10.09
N ILE A 96 7.56 -6.68 9.44
CA ILE A 96 6.21 -6.28 9.89
C ILE A 96 5.85 -6.94 11.23
N GLU A 97 6.38 -8.13 11.53
CA GLU A 97 6.12 -8.81 12.80
C GLU A 97 6.63 -7.98 14.00
N ARG A 98 7.71 -7.22 13.80
CA ARG A 98 8.26 -6.28 14.77
C ARG A 98 7.38 -5.05 15.02
N ALA A 99 6.37 -4.77 14.19
CA ALA A 99 5.48 -3.63 14.38
C ALA A 99 4.70 -3.69 15.71
N GLU A 100 4.31 -4.90 16.16
CA GLU A 100 3.60 -5.08 17.44
C GLU A 100 4.50 -4.83 18.66
N GLU A 101 5.80 -5.09 18.54
CA GLU A 101 6.78 -4.79 19.59
C GLU A 101 6.98 -3.28 19.77
N LEU A 102 6.97 -2.54 18.65
CA LEU A 102 7.19 -1.09 18.62
C LEU A 102 5.96 -0.27 19.05
N LYS A 103 4.74 -0.83 18.98
CA LYS A 103 3.51 -0.16 19.48
C LYS A 103 3.48 0.07 20.99
N ASN A 104 4.36 -0.60 21.75
CA ASN A 104 4.38 -0.59 23.22
C ASN A 104 5.56 0.20 23.83
N ILE A 105 6.28 0.98 23.02
CA ILE A 105 7.37 1.88 23.46
C ILE A 105 6.87 3.32 23.37
#